data_AF-A0A453AGC3-F1
#
_entry.id   AF-A0A453AGC3-F1
#
_cell.length_a   1.000
_cell.length_b   1.000
_cell.length_c   1.000
_cell.angle_alpha   90.00
_cell.angle_beta   90.00
_cell.angle_gamma   90.00
#
_symmetry.space_group_name_H-M   'P 1'
#
loop_
_entity.id
_entity.type
_entity.pdbx_description
1 polymer ?
#
loop_
_entity_poly.entity_id
_entity_poly.type
_entity_poly.pdbx_seq_one_letter_code
_entity_poly.pdbx_strand_id
1 'polypeptide(L)'
;FSKVGFVFREHNSSPGYYDGRYWTMWKLPMFGCTDATQVLNEVEEVKKEYPDAYVRVIGFDNLRQVQCVSFIAFRPPGCEESGKA
;
A
#
# COMPACT_ATOMS: atom_id res chain seq x y z
N PHE A 1 4.12 2.09 -0.24
CA PHE A 1 3.87 2.77 -1.52
C PHE A 1 4.46 1.96 -2.65
N SER A 2 4.00 2.13 -3.89
CA SER A 2 4.55 1.45 -5.07
C SER A 2 4.20 2.23 -6.32
N LYS A 3 5.08 2.25 -7.34
CA LYS A 3 4.73 2.76 -8.68
C LYS A 3 3.91 1.74 -9.49
N VAL A 4 4.04 0.45 -9.16
CA VAL A 4 3.24 -0.63 -9.73
C VAL A 4 2.06 -0.91 -8.81
N GLY A 5 0.85 -0.58 -9.27
CA GLY A 5 -0.37 -0.65 -8.45
C GLY A 5 -1.05 -2.02 -8.40
N PHE A 6 -0.67 -2.95 -9.28
CA PHE A 6 -1.39 -4.21 -9.48
C PHE A 6 -0.45 -5.42 -9.40
N VAL A 7 -1.03 -6.59 -9.16
CA VAL A 7 -0.31 -7.86 -9.18
C VAL A 7 0.02 -8.26 -10.62
N PHE A 8 1.13 -8.97 -10.79
CA PHE A 8 1.57 -9.55 -12.07
C PHE A 8 2.26 -10.90 -11.80
N ARG A 9 2.77 -11.56 -12.85
CA ARG A 9 3.50 -12.83 -12.73
C ARG A 9 4.67 -12.85 -13.70
N GLU A 10 5.89 -12.81 -13.17
CA GLU A 10 7.15 -12.83 -13.93
C GLU A 10 8.03 -13.99 -13.47
N HIS A 11 8.20 -14.16 -12.16
CA HIS A 11 9.21 -15.09 -11.62
C HIS A 11 8.71 -16.52 -11.43
N ASN A 12 7.39 -16.73 -11.27
CA ASN A 12 6.81 -18.06 -11.13
C ASN A 12 5.31 -18.06 -11.50
N SER A 13 4.80 -19.23 -11.89
CA SER A 13 3.38 -19.46 -12.21
C SER A 13 2.72 -20.61 -11.43
N SER A 14 3.31 -21.05 -10.32
CA SER A 14 2.70 -22.03 -9.41
C SER A 14 1.43 -21.49 -8.69
N PRO A 15 0.54 -22.38 -8.22
CA PRO A 15 -0.64 -21.97 -7.45
C PRO A 15 -0.27 -21.17 -6.19
N GLY A 16 -0.95 -20.03 -5.97
CA GLY A 16 -0.72 -19.15 -4.81
C GLY A 16 0.44 -18.14 -4.97
N TYR A 17 1.19 -18.20 -6.08
CA TYR A 17 2.27 -17.26 -6.37
C TYR A 17 1.82 -16.11 -7.28
N TYR A 18 2.04 -14.89 -6.81
CA TYR A 18 1.84 -13.63 -7.54
C TYR A 18 2.93 -12.61 -7.17
N ASP A 19 3.48 -11.95 -8.18
CA ASP A 19 4.37 -10.79 -8.02
C ASP A 19 3.55 -9.53 -7.76
N GLY A 20 4.18 -8.48 -7.21
CA GLY A 20 3.53 -7.20 -6.94
C GLY A 20 2.58 -7.17 -5.72
N ARG A 21 2.46 -8.27 -4.96
CA ARG A 21 1.69 -8.30 -3.69
C ARG A 21 2.29 -7.35 -2.64
N TYR A 22 3.61 -7.39 -2.49
CA TYR A 22 4.35 -6.55 -1.57
C TYR A 22 4.70 -5.21 -2.20
N TRP A 23 4.50 -4.16 -1.41
CA TRP A 23 4.89 -2.79 -1.75
C TRP A 23 5.95 -2.33 -0.77
N THR A 24 6.69 -1.28 -1.13
CA THR A 24 7.71 -0.69 -0.25
C THR A 24 7.05 -0.09 1.00
N MET A 25 7.59 -0.41 2.18
CA MET A 25 7.14 0.18 3.45
C MET A 25 7.58 1.64 3.51
N TRP A 26 6.68 2.51 3.97
CA TRP A 26 7.06 3.88 4.34
C TRP A 26 7.41 3.90 5.82
N LYS A 27 8.66 4.32 6.13
CA LYS A 27 9.20 4.32 7.49
C LYS A 27 8.95 2.98 8.21
N LEU A 28 8.29 3.01 9.35
CA LEU A 28 7.96 1.85 10.20
C LEU A 28 6.47 1.91 10.61
N PRO A 29 5.88 0.80 11.08
CA PRO A 29 4.56 0.84 11.67
C PRO A 29 4.48 1.85 12.83
N MET A 30 3.42 2.63 12.87
CA MET A 30 3.24 3.70 13.85
C MET A 30 2.76 3.15 15.21
N PHE A 31 3.61 2.39 15.90
CA PHE A 31 3.29 1.79 17.20
C PHE A 31 2.96 2.86 18.23
N GLY A 32 1.85 2.68 18.97
CA GLY A 32 1.40 3.63 19.99
C GLY A 32 0.76 4.91 19.44
N CYS A 33 0.56 5.03 18.13
CA CYS A 33 -0.17 6.16 17.54
C CYS A 33 -1.65 6.12 17.96
N THR A 34 -2.12 7.19 18.59
CA THR A 34 -3.51 7.36 19.04
C THR A 34 -4.28 8.44 18.29
N ASP A 35 -3.59 9.20 17.43
CA ASP A 35 -4.15 10.31 16.66
C ASP A 35 -4.11 10.01 15.16
N ALA A 36 -5.28 9.96 14.54
CA ALA A 36 -5.41 9.69 13.11
C ALA A 36 -4.77 10.77 12.23
N THR A 37 -4.63 12.01 12.72
CA THR A 37 -4.01 13.10 11.95
C THR A 37 -2.53 12.83 11.68
N GLN A 38 -1.83 12.11 12.58
CA GLN A 38 -0.44 11.72 12.37
C GLN A 38 -0.32 10.77 11.17
N VAL A 39 -1.25 9.82 11.03
CA VAL A 39 -1.29 8.90 9.87
C VAL A 39 -1.54 9.68 8.57
N LEU A 40 -2.46 10.65 8.60
CA LEU A 40 -2.75 11.50 7.43
C LEU A 40 -1.55 12.35 7.04
N ASN A 41 -0.82 12.90 8.01
CA ASN A 41 0.41 13.68 7.76
C ASN A 41 1.47 12.82 7.06
N GLU A 42 1.67 11.59 7.50
CA GLU A 42 2.60 10.65 6.86
C GLU A 42 2.16 10.27 5.44
N VAL A 43 0.85 10.14 5.19
CA VAL A 43 0.33 9.93 3.82
C VAL A 43 0.64 11.14 2.92
N GLU A 44 0.48 12.37 3.42
CA GLU A 44 0.84 13.57 2.66
C GLU A 44 2.34 13.69 2.43
N GLU A 45 3.19 13.28 3.38
CA GLU A 45 4.65 13.22 3.18
C GLU A 45 5.03 12.26 2.05
N VAL A 46 4.48 11.04 2.05
CA VAL A 46 4.72 10.05 0.97
C VAL A 46 4.26 10.60 -0.38
N LYS A 47 3.09 11.22 -0.43
CA LYS A 47 2.56 11.80 -1.67
C LYS A 47 3.45 12.91 -2.20
N LYS A 48 4.05 13.71 -1.32
CA LYS A 48 4.95 14.79 -1.71
C LYS A 48 6.29 14.26 -2.23
N GLU A 49 6.83 13.21 -1.61
CA GLU A 49 8.11 12.61 -2.02
C GLU A 49 7.96 11.72 -3.27
N TYR A 50 6.84 10.99 -3.37
CA TYR A 50 6.52 10.07 -4.47
C TYR A 50 5.14 10.37 -5.06
N PRO A 51 4.98 11.48 -5.81
CA PRO A 51 3.70 11.89 -6.38
C PRO A 51 3.18 10.94 -7.48
N ASP A 52 4.06 10.10 -8.03
CA ASP A 52 3.77 9.10 -9.06
C ASP A 52 3.54 7.68 -8.49
N ALA A 53 3.44 7.53 -7.17
CA ALA A 53 3.24 6.24 -6.52
C ALA A 53 1.83 6.08 -5.93
N TYR A 54 1.33 4.85 -5.92
CA TYR A 54 0.18 4.46 -5.12
C TYR A 54 0.57 4.40 -3.64
N VAL A 55 -0.32 4.91 -2.79
CA VAL A 55 -0.17 4.84 -1.33
C VAL A 55 -1.38 4.12 -0.76
N ARG A 56 -1.12 3.10 0.05
CA ARG A 56 -2.14 2.37 0.79
C ARG A 56 -1.82 2.42 2.27
N VAL A 57 -2.86 2.48 3.09
CA VAL A 57 -2.74 2.35 4.54
C VAL A 57 -3.09 0.91 4.91
N ILE A 58 -2.26 0.33 5.77
CA ILE A 58 -2.40 -1.05 6.24
C ILE A 58 -2.41 -1.07 7.77
N GLY A 59 -3.19 -1.98 8.33
CA GLY A 59 -3.31 -2.16 9.79
C GLY A 59 -2.95 -3.59 10.18
N PHE A 60 -2.19 -3.73 11.26
CA PHE A 60 -1.77 -5.01 11.81
C PHE A 60 -2.43 -5.26 13.15
N ASP A 61 -2.88 -6.50 13.37
CA ASP A 61 -3.31 -6.99 14.67
C ASP A 61 -2.23 -7.92 15.22
N ASN A 62 -1.61 -7.51 16.33
CA ASN A 62 -0.51 -8.25 16.94
C ASN A 62 -0.97 -9.51 17.68
N LEU A 63 -2.23 -9.58 18.13
CA LEU A 63 -2.78 -10.77 18.80
C LEU A 63 -3.07 -11.86 17.77
N ARG A 64 -3.65 -11.48 16.63
CA ARG A 64 -3.97 -12.40 15.54
C ARG A 64 -2.79 -12.67 14.61
N GLN A 65 -1.72 -11.88 14.71
CA GLN A 65 -0.52 -11.94 13.85
C GLN A 65 -0.83 -11.83 12.36
N VAL A 66 -1.79 -10.96 12.01
CA VAL A 66 -2.23 -10.76 10.62
C VAL A 66 -2.38 -9.29 10.29
N GLN A 67 -2.27 -8.99 8.99
CA GLN A 67 -2.71 -7.71 8.46
C GLN A 67 -4.24 -7.73 8.35
N CYS A 68 -4.93 -6.92 9.15
CA CYS A 68 -6.40 -6.88 9.24
C CYS A 68 -7.04 -5.86 8.29
N VAL A 69 -6.26 -4.86 7.85
CA VAL A 69 -6.78 -3.74 7.05
C VAL A 69 -5.83 -3.45 5.89
N SER A 70 -6.40 -3.12 4.73
CA SER A 70 -5.68 -2.62 3.57
C SER A 70 -6.63 -1.80 2.69
N PHE A 71 -6.41 -0.50 2.57
CA PHE A 71 -7.18 0.34 1.66
C PHE A 71 -6.28 1.39 0.97
N ILE A 72 -6.68 1.80 -0.22
CA ILE A 72 -5.95 2.82 -1.00
C ILE A 72 -6.20 4.20 -0.38
N ALA A 73 -5.15 4.95 -0.12
CA ALA A 73 -5.21 6.31 0.42
C ALA A 73 -4.87 7.37 -0.65
N PHE A 74 -4.06 7.00 -1.65
CA PHE A 74 -3.74 7.86 -2.79
C PHE A 74 -3.49 7.04 -4.05
N ARG A 75 -3.97 7.57 -5.19
CA ARG A 75 -3.68 7.07 -6.54
C ARG A 75 -2.96 8.17 -7.32
N PRO A 76 -1.88 7.85 -8.05
CA PRO A 76 -1.18 8.84 -8.87
C PRO A 76 -2.06 9.34 -10.03
N PRO A 77 -1.88 10.59 -10.49
CA PRO A 77 -2.61 11.13 -11.62
C PRO A 77 -2.33 10.33 -12.90
N GLY A 78 -3.37 10.01 -13.66
CA GLY A 78 -3.26 9.25 -14.92
C GLY A 78 -3.34 7.73 -14.78
N CYS A 79 -3.54 7.19 -13.57
CA CYS A 79 -3.96 5.81 -13.39
C CYS A 79 -5.43 5.67 -13.81
N GLU A 80 -5.68 5.27 -15.06
CA GLU A 80 -6.96 4.69 -15.44
C GLU A 80 -7.08 3.28 -14.85
N GLU A 81 -8.25 2.96 -14.29
CA GLU A 81 -8.57 1.59 -13.90
C GLU A 81 -8.57 0.71 -15.15
N SER A 82 -7.51 -0.08 -15.34
CA SER A 82 -7.46 -1.21 -16.28
C SER A 82 -8.40 -2.35 -15.81
N GLY A 83 -9.64 -2.01 -15.51
CA GLY A 83 -10.61 -2.86 -14.83
C GLY A 83 -12.06 -2.48 -15.09
N LYS A 84 -12.37 -1.82 -16.22
CA LYS A 84 -13.72 -1.93 -16.78
C LYS A 84 -13.84 -3.31 -17.42
N ALA A 85 -14.36 -4.27 -16.65
CA ALA A 85 -15.06 -5.42 -17.18
C ALA A 85 -16.48 -5.01 -17.56
#